data_AF-A0A8I1WE01-F1
#
_entry.id   AF-A0A8I1WE01-F1
#
_cell.length_a   1.000
_cell.length_b   1.000
_cell.length_c   1.000
_cell.angle_alpha   90.00
_cell.angle_beta   90.00
_cell.angle_gamma   90.00
#
_symmetry.space_group_name_H-M   'P 1'
#
loop_
_entity.id
_entity.type
_entity.pdbx_description
1 polymer ?
#
loop_
_entity_poly.entity_id
_entity_poly.type
_entity_poly.pdbx_seq_one_letter_code
_entity_poly.pdbx_strand_id
1 'polypeptide(L)'
;MKQIIAMGGGGFSMEPDNLSLDQYILNQSKREQPRICFLPTASGDSQNYIQRFYHAFQTLDCVPSHLSLFKPPPSDLASFVMEMDVIYVGGGNTRNLLVLWKEWGLDQILREAWKNGVVLAGLSAGAICWFEEGVTDSAGPLTSLKSLGFLQGSFCPHYDGEKDRRPAYHQLISNKFLCSGYTADDGAALHFINDQLFQTVSSRSGAKAYRVMMAEHEIAEISLPVKYLG
;
A
#
# COMPACT_ATOMS: atom_id res chain seq x y z
N MET A 1 -18.36 -2.23 1.36
CA MET A 1 -17.73 -0.93 1.58
C MET A 1 -16.36 -1.00 0.94
N LYS A 2 -15.95 0.05 0.22
CA LYS A 2 -14.65 0.09 -0.44
C LYS A 2 -13.58 0.44 0.59
N GLN A 3 -12.54 -0.36 0.74
CA GLN A 3 -11.50 -0.15 1.75
C GLN A 3 -10.10 -0.22 1.12
N ILE A 4 -9.25 0.76 1.43
CA ILE A 4 -7.81 0.75 1.08
C ILE A 4 -7.00 1.06 2.35
N ILE A 5 -5.96 0.25 2.59
CA ILE A 5 -5.00 0.46 3.69
C ILE A 5 -3.62 0.70 3.07
N ALA A 6 -3.14 1.94 3.17
CA ALA A 6 -1.86 2.38 2.61
C ALA A 6 -0.83 2.50 3.73
N MET A 7 0.25 1.72 3.64
CA MET A 7 1.28 1.62 4.68
C MET A 7 2.58 2.30 4.25
N GLY A 8 3.22 3.02 5.18
CA GLY A 8 4.54 3.60 4.95
C GLY A 8 5.61 2.52 4.81
N GLY A 9 5.49 1.47 5.62
CA GLY A 9 6.30 0.27 5.69
C GLY A 9 5.76 -0.61 6.81
N GLY A 10 6.55 -1.57 7.30
CA GLY A 10 6.14 -2.42 8.42
C GLY A 10 5.50 -3.74 7.99
N GLY A 11 4.69 -4.30 8.90
CA GLY A 11 4.04 -5.60 8.75
C GLY A 11 5.04 -6.73 8.53
N PHE A 12 4.59 -7.86 7.98
CA PHE A 12 5.43 -9.05 7.75
C PHE A 12 6.71 -8.73 6.95
N SER A 13 6.69 -7.67 6.15
CA SER A 13 7.77 -7.24 5.27
C SER A 13 8.93 -6.58 6.00
N MET A 14 8.75 -6.02 7.18
CA MET A 14 9.82 -5.34 7.93
C MET A 14 9.83 -5.72 9.42
N GLU A 15 8.76 -6.34 9.91
CA GLU A 15 8.50 -6.60 11.33
C GLU A 15 8.01 -8.04 11.53
N PRO A 16 8.88 -9.06 11.32
CA PRO A 16 8.46 -10.47 11.38
C PRO A 16 7.88 -10.87 12.76
N ASP A 17 8.30 -10.20 13.82
CA ASP A 17 7.85 -10.44 15.19
C ASP A 17 6.68 -9.53 15.63
N ASN A 18 6.22 -8.62 14.76
CA ASN A 18 5.12 -7.69 15.06
C ASN A 18 4.16 -7.60 13.87
N LEU A 19 3.20 -8.53 13.84
CA LEU A 19 2.17 -8.64 12.79
C LEU A 19 0.95 -7.76 13.07
N SER A 20 1.04 -6.74 13.93
CA SER A 20 -0.12 -5.93 14.34
C SER A 20 -0.82 -5.24 13.17
N LEU A 21 -0.05 -4.75 12.17
CA LEU A 21 -0.62 -4.16 10.96
C LEU A 21 -1.26 -5.22 10.05
N ASP A 22 -0.65 -6.40 9.94
CA ASP A 22 -1.18 -7.50 9.13
C ASP A 22 -2.48 -8.05 9.73
N GLN A 23 -2.53 -8.21 11.06
CA GLN A 23 -3.75 -8.57 11.78
C GLN A 23 -4.83 -7.49 11.63
N TYR A 24 -4.45 -6.21 11.69
CA TYR A 24 -5.39 -5.12 11.45
C TYR A 24 -6.02 -5.20 10.05
N ILE A 25 -5.23 -5.51 9.02
CA ILE A 25 -5.73 -5.70 7.65
C ILE A 25 -6.74 -6.86 7.59
N LEU A 26 -6.40 -8.03 8.16
CA LEU A 26 -7.30 -9.19 8.19
C LEU A 26 -8.63 -8.87 8.89
N ASN A 27 -8.57 -8.12 10.00
CA ASN A 27 -9.74 -7.71 10.77
C ASN A 27 -10.71 -6.79 10.01
N GLN A 28 -10.33 -6.25 8.84
CA GLN A 28 -11.23 -5.45 8.00
C GLN A 28 -12.09 -6.32 7.06
N SER A 29 -11.77 -7.61 6.96
CA SER A 29 -12.62 -8.59 6.28
C SER A 29 -13.88 -8.89 7.10
N LYS A 30 -14.94 -9.30 6.41
CA LYS A 30 -16.18 -9.78 7.04
C LYS A 30 -16.16 -11.27 7.38
N ARG A 31 -15.17 -12.00 6.89
CA ARG A 31 -15.01 -13.44 7.14
C ARG A 31 -14.16 -13.66 8.38
N GLU A 32 -14.51 -14.65 9.17
CA GLU A 32 -13.70 -15.09 10.33
C GLU A 32 -12.31 -15.56 9.89
N GLN A 33 -12.23 -16.28 8.76
CA GLN A 33 -10.98 -16.72 8.15
C GLN A 33 -10.86 -16.14 6.72
N PRO A 34 -10.27 -14.95 6.56
CA PRO A 34 -10.21 -14.27 5.26
C PRO A 34 -9.30 -14.98 4.26
N ARG A 35 -9.70 -15.03 2.99
CA ARG A 35 -8.82 -15.36 1.87
C ARG A 35 -7.98 -14.12 1.55
N ILE A 36 -6.68 -14.22 1.76
CA ILE A 36 -5.73 -13.14 1.46
C ILE A 36 -4.80 -13.55 0.33
N CYS A 37 -4.62 -12.66 -0.65
CA CYS A 37 -3.69 -12.86 -1.74
C CYS A 37 -2.60 -11.80 -1.75
N PHE A 38 -1.35 -12.26 -1.74
CA PHE A 38 -0.18 -11.39 -1.90
C PHE A 38 0.17 -11.17 -3.37
N LEU A 39 0.40 -9.90 -3.74
CA LEU A 39 0.90 -9.48 -5.04
C LEU A 39 2.37 -9.03 -4.90
N PRO A 40 3.34 -9.92 -5.18
CA PRO A 40 4.77 -9.63 -5.07
C PRO A 40 5.35 -8.87 -6.27
N THR A 41 4.50 -8.43 -7.22
CA THR A 41 4.93 -7.92 -8.53
C THR A 41 5.98 -6.82 -8.47
N ALA A 42 5.87 -5.88 -7.52
CA ALA A 42 6.84 -4.79 -7.37
C ALA A 42 8.26 -5.30 -7.08
N SER A 43 8.39 -6.45 -6.42
CA SER A 43 9.68 -7.08 -6.12
C SER A 43 10.22 -7.99 -7.24
N GLY A 44 9.52 -8.06 -8.38
CA GLY A 44 9.83 -9.03 -9.43
C GLY A 44 9.56 -10.47 -8.98
N ASP A 45 8.51 -10.68 -8.18
CA ASP A 45 8.11 -11.98 -7.64
C ASP A 45 9.23 -12.67 -6.84
N SER A 46 9.90 -11.88 -5.99
CA SER A 46 10.97 -12.35 -5.11
C SER A 46 10.50 -13.54 -4.27
N GLN A 47 11.15 -14.69 -4.46
CA GLN A 47 10.81 -15.92 -3.75
C GLN A 47 10.98 -15.80 -2.24
N ASN A 48 12.03 -15.10 -1.79
CA ASN A 48 12.22 -14.83 -0.36
C ASN A 48 11.08 -13.99 0.20
N TYR A 49 10.59 -13.00 -0.55
CA TYR A 49 9.50 -12.15 -0.09
C TYR A 49 8.18 -12.92 0.01
N ILE A 50 7.90 -13.77 -0.97
CA ILE A 50 6.76 -14.69 -0.96
C ILE A 50 6.86 -15.67 0.23
N GLN A 51 8.03 -16.24 0.50
CA GLN A 51 8.24 -17.12 1.65
C GLN A 51 7.98 -16.43 2.98
N ARG A 52 8.45 -15.17 3.14
CA ARG A 52 8.18 -14.38 4.34
C ARG A 52 6.70 -14.06 4.53
N PHE A 53 5.99 -13.79 3.44
CA PHE A 53 4.53 -13.65 3.48
C PHE A 53 3.88 -14.93 4.03
N TYR A 54 4.19 -16.09 3.47
CA TYR A 54 3.62 -17.34 3.97
C TYR A 54 4.03 -17.64 5.42
N HIS A 55 5.28 -17.41 5.79
CA HIS A 55 5.75 -17.62 7.15
C HIS A 55 4.94 -16.81 8.17
N ALA A 56 4.61 -15.55 7.87
CA ALA A 56 3.78 -14.72 8.73
C ALA A 56 2.31 -15.15 8.69
N PHE A 57 1.69 -15.19 7.51
CA PHE A 57 0.25 -15.38 7.38
C PHE A 57 -0.23 -16.82 7.68
N GLN A 58 0.65 -17.81 7.71
CA GLN A 58 0.33 -19.14 8.23
C GLN A 58 0.18 -19.18 9.77
N THR A 59 0.66 -18.16 10.48
CA THR A 59 0.47 -18.02 11.93
C THR A 59 -0.80 -17.24 12.31
N LEU A 60 -1.46 -16.64 11.31
CA LEU A 60 -2.70 -15.86 11.49
C LEU A 60 -3.90 -16.66 10.99
N ASP A 61 -5.10 -16.36 11.49
CA ASP A 61 -6.34 -17.04 11.09
C ASP A 61 -6.84 -16.56 9.72
N CYS A 62 -6.21 -17.06 8.65
CA CYS A 62 -6.53 -16.72 7.27
C CYS A 62 -6.15 -17.84 6.30
N VAL A 63 -6.56 -17.70 5.03
CA VAL A 63 -6.15 -18.58 3.93
C VAL A 63 -5.19 -17.80 3.02
N PRO A 64 -3.86 -17.95 3.16
CA PRO A 64 -2.89 -17.21 2.35
C PRO A 64 -2.70 -17.81 0.96
N SER A 65 -2.60 -16.94 -0.02
CA SER A 65 -2.22 -17.23 -1.40
C SER A 65 -1.31 -16.13 -1.94
N HIS A 66 -0.70 -16.35 -3.10
CA HIS A 66 -0.04 -15.29 -3.86
C HIS A 66 -0.37 -15.43 -5.34
N LEU A 67 -0.29 -14.33 -6.06
CA LEU A 67 -0.52 -14.28 -7.50
C LEU A 67 0.73 -13.77 -8.20
N SER A 68 1.28 -14.61 -9.07
CA SER A 68 2.39 -14.27 -9.96
C SER A 68 1.87 -14.06 -11.38
N LEU A 69 2.18 -12.91 -11.99
CA LEU A 69 1.89 -12.70 -13.43
C LEU A 69 2.93 -13.38 -14.33
N PHE A 70 4.08 -13.80 -13.78
CA PHE A 70 5.07 -14.61 -14.50
C PHE A 70 4.67 -16.09 -14.57
N LYS A 71 3.78 -16.52 -13.69
CA LYS A 71 3.20 -17.87 -13.64
C LYS A 71 1.69 -17.73 -13.38
N PRO A 72 0.91 -17.35 -14.42
CA PRO A 72 -0.49 -17.02 -14.24
C PRO A 72 -1.29 -18.21 -13.69
N PRO A 73 -2.36 -17.94 -12.91
CA PRO A 73 -3.20 -18.99 -12.35
C PRO A 73 -3.89 -19.80 -13.46
N PRO A 74 -4.27 -21.06 -13.18
CA PRO A 74 -4.98 -21.90 -14.15
C PRO A 74 -6.41 -21.42 -14.41
N SER A 75 -7.01 -20.69 -13.46
CA SER A 75 -8.31 -20.04 -13.60
C SER A 75 -8.19 -18.66 -14.24
N ASP A 76 -9.30 -18.12 -14.73
CA ASP A 76 -9.40 -16.73 -15.13
C ASP A 76 -8.93 -15.77 -14.02
N LEU A 77 -8.16 -14.75 -14.41
CA LEU A 77 -7.50 -13.81 -13.50
C LEU A 77 -8.51 -12.97 -12.72
N ALA A 78 -9.57 -12.50 -13.39
CA ALA A 78 -10.59 -11.68 -12.76
C ALA A 78 -11.36 -12.49 -11.72
N SER A 79 -11.76 -13.71 -12.09
CA SER A 79 -12.42 -14.66 -11.20
C SER A 79 -11.58 -14.94 -9.95
N PHE A 80 -10.28 -15.22 -10.13
CA PHE A 80 -9.36 -15.45 -9.00
C PHE A 80 -9.29 -14.26 -8.04
N VAL A 81 -9.13 -13.03 -8.56
CA VAL A 81 -9.03 -11.83 -7.71
C VAL A 81 -10.35 -11.54 -6.99
N MET A 82 -11.49 -11.75 -7.65
CA MET A 82 -12.82 -11.53 -7.09
C MET A 82 -13.19 -12.49 -5.95
N GLU A 83 -12.55 -13.65 -5.86
CA GLU A 83 -12.75 -14.60 -4.76
C GLU A 83 -12.03 -14.22 -3.46
N MET A 84 -11.09 -13.27 -3.53
CA MET A 84 -10.29 -12.85 -2.38
C MET A 84 -11.08 -11.90 -1.48
N ASP A 85 -10.83 -11.98 -0.17
CA ASP A 85 -11.36 -11.01 0.78
C ASP A 85 -10.38 -9.84 0.96
N VAL A 86 -9.08 -10.13 0.83
CA VAL A 86 -7.99 -9.16 0.96
C VAL A 86 -6.97 -9.35 -0.17
N ILE A 87 -6.56 -8.26 -0.80
CA ILE A 87 -5.38 -8.19 -1.66
C ILE A 87 -4.30 -7.38 -0.95
N TYR A 88 -3.11 -7.95 -0.80
CA TYR A 88 -1.96 -7.30 -0.17
C TYR A 88 -0.85 -7.11 -1.20
N VAL A 89 -0.40 -5.88 -1.42
CA VAL A 89 0.64 -5.56 -2.41
C VAL A 89 1.97 -5.24 -1.74
N GLY A 90 3.01 -5.95 -2.15
CA GLY A 90 4.36 -5.79 -1.60
C GLY A 90 5.08 -4.54 -2.10
N GLY A 91 6.19 -4.22 -1.43
CA GLY A 91 7.13 -3.18 -1.85
C GLY A 91 8.02 -3.59 -3.02
N GLY A 92 8.75 -2.63 -3.58
CA GLY A 92 9.70 -2.81 -4.68
C GLY A 92 9.63 -1.68 -5.71
N ASN A 93 9.68 -2.02 -7.00
CA ASN A 93 9.65 -1.06 -8.09
C ASN A 93 8.20 -0.76 -8.52
N THR A 94 7.67 0.39 -8.09
CA THR A 94 6.31 0.86 -8.42
C THR A 94 6.09 1.02 -9.92
N ARG A 95 7.09 1.54 -10.66
CA ARG A 95 6.96 1.76 -12.10
C ARG A 95 6.75 0.44 -12.84
N ASN A 96 7.56 -0.57 -12.54
CA ASN A 96 7.48 -1.88 -13.19
C ASN A 96 6.18 -2.61 -12.82
N LEU A 97 5.74 -2.51 -11.57
CA LEU A 97 4.43 -3.00 -11.15
C LEU A 97 3.31 -2.41 -12.01
N LEU A 98 3.26 -1.09 -12.15
CA LEU A 98 2.17 -0.41 -12.88
C LEU A 98 2.17 -0.78 -14.37
N VAL A 99 3.35 -0.92 -14.99
CA VAL A 99 3.46 -1.33 -16.39
C VAL A 99 2.90 -2.74 -16.57
N LEU A 100 3.35 -3.69 -15.74
CA LEU A 100 2.92 -5.08 -15.88
C LEU A 100 1.42 -5.23 -15.58
N TRP A 101 0.90 -4.54 -14.57
CA TRP A 101 -0.52 -4.64 -14.24
C TRP A 101 -1.43 -4.10 -15.34
N LYS A 102 -1.03 -2.99 -15.99
CA LYS A 102 -1.78 -2.46 -17.14
C LYS A 102 -1.74 -3.42 -18.32
N GLU A 103 -0.59 -4.04 -18.59
CA GLU A 103 -0.44 -5.04 -19.66
C GLU A 103 -1.37 -6.25 -19.45
N TRP A 104 -1.53 -6.68 -18.19
CA TRP A 104 -2.38 -7.82 -17.83
C TRP A 104 -3.84 -7.45 -17.53
N GLY A 105 -4.21 -6.16 -17.58
CA GLY A 105 -5.53 -5.67 -17.17
C GLY A 105 -5.84 -5.84 -15.67
N LEU A 106 -4.83 -6.17 -14.86
CA LEU A 106 -4.98 -6.38 -13.42
C LEU A 106 -5.38 -5.10 -12.69
N ASP A 107 -5.00 -3.93 -13.21
CA ASP A 107 -5.41 -2.63 -12.67
C ASP A 107 -6.93 -2.44 -12.71
N GLN A 108 -7.59 -2.85 -13.80
CA GLN A 108 -9.04 -2.76 -13.93
C GLN A 108 -9.74 -3.79 -13.04
N ILE A 109 -9.22 -5.03 -13.01
CA ILE A 109 -9.73 -6.11 -12.16
C ILE A 109 -9.67 -5.72 -10.68
N LEU A 110 -8.55 -5.17 -10.21
CA LEU A 110 -8.40 -4.70 -8.82
C LEU A 110 -9.36 -3.56 -8.50
N ARG A 111 -9.60 -2.65 -9.45
CA ARG A 111 -10.58 -1.57 -9.28
C ARG A 111 -11.98 -2.13 -9.10
N GLU A 112 -12.35 -3.15 -9.85
CA GLU A 112 -13.64 -3.83 -9.74
C GLU A 112 -13.76 -4.61 -8.43
N ALA A 113 -12.74 -5.37 -8.05
CA ALA A 113 -12.68 -6.10 -6.78
C ALA A 113 -12.87 -5.16 -5.58
N TRP A 114 -12.14 -4.04 -5.58
CA TRP A 114 -12.28 -3.01 -4.55
C TRP A 114 -13.70 -2.42 -4.48
N LYS A 115 -14.31 -2.11 -5.63
CA LYS A 115 -15.70 -1.64 -5.71
C LYS A 115 -16.68 -2.66 -5.14
N ASN A 116 -16.40 -3.95 -5.31
CA ASN A 116 -17.20 -5.06 -4.78
C ASN A 116 -16.87 -5.40 -3.31
N GLY A 117 -15.94 -4.68 -2.68
CA GLY A 117 -15.68 -4.77 -1.24
C GLY A 117 -14.49 -5.62 -0.83
N VAL A 118 -13.66 -6.06 -1.79
CA VAL A 118 -12.34 -6.62 -1.47
C VAL A 118 -11.49 -5.54 -0.81
N VAL A 119 -10.86 -5.86 0.32
CA VAL A 119 -9.96 -4.95 1.02
C VAL A 119 -8.64 -4.91 0.25
N LEU A 120 -8.21 -3.72 -0.17
CA LEU A 120 -6.90 -3.54 -0.75
C LEU A 120 -5.94 -3.02 0.31
N ALA A 121 -4.77 -3.63 0.41
CA ALA A 121 -3.69 -3.19 1.28
C ALA A 121 -2.38 -3.17 0.52
N GLY A 122 -1.44 -2.34 0.96
CA GLY A 122 -0.08 -2.40 0.44
C GLY A 122 0.86 -1.51 1.21
N LEU A 123 2.15 -1.82 1.10
CA LEU A 123 3.24 -1.06 1.70
C LEU A 123 4.20 -0.55 0.64
N SER A 124 4.80 0.61 0.89
CA SER A 124 5.79 1.20 -0.02
C SER A 124 5.23 1.35 -1.44
N ALA A 125 5.82 0.69 -2.44
CA ALA A 125 5.29 0.62 -3.81
C ALA A 125 3.82 0.18 -3.89
N GLY A 126 3.42 -0.79 -3.07
CA GLY A 126 2.05 -1.26 -2.99
C GLY A 126 1.08 -0.24 -2.37
N ALA A 127 1.58 0.69 -1.56
CA ALA A 127 0.77 1.80 -1.06
C ALA A 127 0.68 2.93 -2.10
N ILE A 128 1.80 3.26 -2.74
CA ILE A 128 1.87 4.30 -3.78
C ILE A 128 0.88 4.01 -4.92
N CYS A 129 0.79 2.75 -5.36
CA CYS A 129 0.00 2.43 -6.55
C CYS A 129 -1.49 2.78 -6.42
N TRP A 130 -2.04 2.86 -5.21
CA TRP A 130 -3.44 3.22 -4.97
C TRP A 130 -3.78 4.68 -5.21
N PHE A 131 -2.81 5.58 -5.10
CA PHE A 131 -3.03 7.02 -5.24
C PHE A 131 -2.96 7.47 -6.71
N GLU A 132 -3.35 8.71 -6.98
CA GLU A 132 -3.17 9.32 -8.30
C GLU A 132 -1.68 9.46 -8.62
N GLU A 133 -0.88 9.80 -7.61
CA GLU A 133 0.56 10.03 -7.75
C GLU A 133 1.32 9.55 -6.51
N GLY A 134 2.65 9.46 -6.58
CA GLY A 134 3.47 9.25 -5.40
C GLY A 134 4.95 9.43 -5.64
N VAL A 135 5.71 9.46 -4.54
CA VAL A 135 7.17 9.62 -4.56
C VAL A 135 7.85 8.26 -4.70
N THR A 136 8.71 8.11 -5.70
CA THR A 136 9.42 6.87 -5.95
C THR A 136 10.81 7.09 -6.51
N ASP A 137 11.67 6.13 -6.24
CA ASP A 137 13.03 5.92 -6.73
C ASP A 137 13.09 4.80 -7.80
N SER A 138 11.94 4.37 -8.34
CA SER A 138 11.83 3.28 -9.33
C SER A 138 12.71 3.44 -10.59
N ALA A 139 13.17 4.66 -10.87
CA ALA A 139 14.01 5.00 -12.02
C ALA A 139 15.35 5.67 -11.62
N GLY A 140 15.80 5.47 -10.37
CA GLY A 140 17.00 6.11 -9.82
C GLY A 140 16.63 7.13 -8.74
N PRO A 141 17.01 8.42 -8.88
CA PRO A 141 16.67 9.43 -7.88
C PRO A 141 15.15 9.56 -7.62
N LEU A 142 14.80 10.01 -6.40
CA LEU A 142 13.41 10.26 -6.00
C LEU A 142 12.73 11.24 -6.95
N THR A 143 11.55 10.86 -7.44
CA THR A 143 10.74 11.64 -8.39
C THR A 143 9.25 11.34 -8.20
N SER A 144 8.40 12.14 -8.85
CA SER A 144 6.95 11.91 -8.94
C SER A 144 6.62 10.80 -9.95
N LEU A 145 5.63 9.96 -9.64
CA LEU A 145 5.09 8.95 -10.55
C LEU A 145 3.56 8.94 -10.50
N LYS A 146 2.92 9.02 -11.67
CA LYS A 146 1.48 8.78 -11.80
C LYS A 146 1.16 7.30 -11.60
N SER A 147 0.11 7.03 -10.84
CA SER A 147 -0.29 5.70 -10.36
C SER A 147 -1.75 5.39 -10.74
N LEU A 148 -2.42 4.47 -10.05
CA LEU A 148 -3.73 3.96 -10.50
C LEU A 148 -4.88 4.95 -10.26
N GLY A 149 -4.76 5.88 -9.30
CA GLY A 149 -5.82 6.84 -8.98
C GLY A 149 -7.09 6.15 -8.46
N PHE A 150 -6.94 5.27 -7.47
CA PHE A 150 -8.08 4.75 -6.71
C PHE A 150 -8.43 5.72 -5.58
N LEU A 151 -7.40 6.29 -4.96
CA LEU A 151 -7.48 7.40 -4.00
C LEU A 151 -6.94 8.68 -4.64
N GLN A 152 -7.53 9.82 -4.27
CA GLN A 152 -7.08 11.13 -4.72
C GLN A 152 -5.81 11.59 -4.00
N GLY A 153 -5.04 12.44 -4.68
CA GLY A 153 -3.80 13.00 -4.14
C GLY A 153 -2.60 12.09 -4.31
N SER A 154 -1.54 12.39 -3.57
CA SER A 154 -0.28 11.65 -3.60
C SER A 154 0.02 10.86 -2.33
N PHE A 155 0.95 9.92 -2.43
CA PHE A 155 1.48 9.20 -1.26
C PHE A 155 3.02 9.17 -1.20
N CYS A 156 3.56 9.32 0.01
CA CYS A 156 4.98 9.15 0.32
C CYS A 156 5.17 8.14 1.47
N PRO A 157 5.66 6.91 1.20
CA PRO A 157 6.02 5.94 2.23
C PRO A 157 7.37 6.26 2.88
N HIS A 158 7.77 5.46 3.89
CA HIS A 158 9.08 5.53 4.56
C HIS A 158 9.49 6.95 5.00
N TYR A 159 8.50 7.73 5.46
CA TYR A 159 8.67 9.17 5.64
C TYR A 159 9.67 9.55 6.75
N ASP A 160 9.88 8.66 7.72
CA ASP A 160 10.92 8.71 8.76
C ASP A 160 12.18 7.91 8.40
N GLY A 161 12.02 6.76 7.73
CA GLY A 161 13.09 5.80 7.48
C GLY A 161 14.08 6.20 6.38
N GLU A 162 13.63 6.96 5.38
CA GLU A 162 14.46 7.39 4.26
C GLU A 162 14.64 8.92 4.25
N LYS A 163 15.80 9.39 4.74
CA LYS A 163 16.11 10.81 4.98
C LYS A 163 15.80 11.76 3.80
N ASP A 164 15.90 11.28 2.57
CA ASP A 164 15.74 12.09 1.36
C ASP A 164 14.27 12.17 0.88
N ARG A 165 13.37 11.30 1.38
CA ARG A 165 11.96 11.26 0.96
C ARG A 165 11.19 12.50 1.38
N ARG A 166 11.32 12.93 2.64
CA ARG A 166 10.60 14.10 3.15
C ARG A 166 11.00 15.39 2.43
N PRO A 167 12.29 15.74 2.28
CA PRO A 167 12.70 16.88 1.46
C PRO A 167 12.26 16.77 -0.01
N ALA A 168 12.40 15.60 -0.63
CA ALA A 168 11.98 15.40 -2.02
C ALA A 168 10.48 15.59 -2.20
N TYR A 169 9.65 15.08 -1.28
CA TYR A 169 8.20 15.24 -1.32
C TYR A 169 7.79 16.71 -1.24
N HIS A 170 8.39 17.46 -0.32
CA HIS A 170 8.17 18.91 -0.20
C HIS A 170 8.54 19.63 -1.49
N GLN A 171 9.72 19.35 -2.05
CA GLN A 171 10.19 19.98 -3.27
C GLN A 171 9.27 19.68 -4.47
N LEU A 172 8.83 18.42 -4.61
CA LEU A 172 7.94 18.01 -5.70
C LEU A 172 6.58 18.71 -5.63
N ILE A 173 6.01 18.86 -4.42
CA ILE A 173 4.76 19.60 -4.21
C ILE A 173 4.95 21.09 -4.48
N SER A 174 5.98 21.73 -3.89
CA SER A 174 6.26 23.16 -4.09
C SER A 174 6.45 23.52 -5.56
N ASN A 175 7.12 22.65 -6.32
CA ASN A 175 7.36 22.84 -7.74
C ASN A 175 6.19 22.40 -8.64
N LYS A 176 5.06 21.96 -8.06
CA LYS A 176 3.86 21.49 -8.78
C LYS A 176 4.11 20.26 -9.67
N PHE A 177 5.15 19.48 -9.39
CA PHE A 177 5.38 18.19 -10.04
C PHE A 177 4.58 17.05 -9.39
N LEU A 178 4.05 17.29 -8.19
CA LEU A 178 3.25 16.34 -7.44
C LEU A 178 2.12 17.08 -6.72
N CYS A 179 0.93 16.48 -6.67
CA CYS A 179 -0.19 17.03 -5.91
C CYS A 179 0.02 16.91 -4.39
N SER A 180 -0.84 17.56 -3.60
CA SER A 180 -0.87 17.38 -2.14
C SER A 180 -1.38 15.97 -1.79
N GLY A 181 -1.02 15.48 -0.61
CA GLY A 181 -1.38 14.10 -0.27
C GLY A 181 -1.00 13.69 1.15
N TYR A 182 -0.72 12.40 1.30
CA TYR A 182 -0.50 11.75 2.58
C TYR A 182 0.89 11.14 2.68
N THR A 183 1.38 11.01 3.91
CA THR A 183 2.62 10.29 4.20
C THR A 183 2.43 9.39 5.39
N ALA A 184 3.22 8.33 5.44
CA ALA A 184 3.31 7.45 6.59
C ALA A 184 4.76 7.06 6.84
N ASP A 185 5.12 7.07 8.11
CA ASP A 185 6.34 6.49 8.63
C ASP A 185 6.30 4.95 8.49
N ASP A 186 7.46 4.32 8.65
CA ASP A 186 7.52 2.87 8.80
C ASP A 186 6.74 2.40 10.03
N GLY A 187 5.88 1.41 9.83
CA GLY A 187 4.99 0.92 10.88
C GLY A 187 3.75 1.80 11.10
N ALA A 188 3.49 2.80 10.25
CA ALA A 188 2.22 3.53 10.20
C ALA A 188 1.41 3.18 8.93
N ALA A 189 0.08 3.23 9.06
CA ALA A 189 -0.85 3.01 7.96
C ALA A 189 -2.04 3.96 8.00
N LEU A 190 -2.50 4.37 6.82
CA LEU A 190 -3.74 5.12 6.62
C LEU A 190 -4.82 4.18 6.09
N HIS A 191 -5.95 4.10 6.79
CA HIS A 191 -7.10 3.33 6.35
C HIS A 191 -8.16 4.26 5.78
N PHE A 192 -8.51 4.06 4.51
CA PHE A 192 -9.55 4.76 3.80
C PHE A 192 -10.80 3.88 3.64
N ILE A 193 -11.97 4.45 3.92
CA ILE A 193 -13.27 3.83 3.68
C ILE A 193 -14.08 4.76 2.77
N ASN A 194 -14.58 4.22 1.66
CA ASN A 194 -15.33 4.98 0.64
C ASN A 194 -14.60 6.27 0.24
N ASP A 195 -13.31 6.16 -0.04
CA ASP A 195 -12.44 7.23 -0.56
C ASP A 195 -12.14 8.34 0.48
N GLN A 196 -12.57 8.18 1.73
CA GLN A 196 -12.31 9.11 2.84
C GLN A 196 -11.35 8.48 3.84
N LEU A 197 -10.42 9.28 4.38
CA LEU A 197 -9.55 8.84 5.46
C LEU A 197 -10.41 8.52 6.70
N PHE A 198 -10.43 7.26 7.10
CA PHE A 198 -11.22 6.79 8.24
C PHE A 198 -10.41 6.85 9.54
N GLN A 199 -9.19 6.31 9.54
CA GLN A 199 -8.27 6.39 10.67
C GLN A 199 -6.83 6.16 10.23
N THR A 200 -5.89 6.53 11.10
CA THR A 200 -4.49 6.12 10.97
C THR A 200 -4.10 5.25 12.15
N VAL A 201 -3.31 4.21 11.88
CA VAL A 201 -2.91 3.20 12.87
C VAL A 201 -1.41 2.94 12.81
N SER A 202 -0.83 2.40 13.87
CA SER A 202 0.58 2.01 13.86
C SER A 202 0.89 0.72 14.63
N SER A 203 1.88 -0.02 14.13
CA SER A 203 2.58 -1.11 14.84
C SER A 203 3.68 -0.62 15.78
N ARG A 204 4.09 0.66 15.65
CA ARG A 204 5.13 1.29 16.47
C ARG A 204 4.58 2.49 17.23
N SER A 205 4.92 2.62 18.51
CA SER A 205 4.38 3.64 19.41
C SER A 205 4.71 5.08 18.99
N GLY A 206 5.77 5.28 18.21
CA GLY A 206 6.20 6.60 17.74
C GLY A 206 5.98 6.88 16.25
N ALA A 207 5.48 5.92 15.47
CA ALA A 207 5.30 6.10 14.04
C ALA A 207 4.13 7.05 13.75
N LYS A 208 4.34 7.97 12.79
CA LYS A 208 3.40 9.06 12.48
C LYS A 208 2.89 8.95 11.05
N ALA A 209 1.82 9.70 10.80
CA ALA A 209 1.29 9.95 9.49
C ALA A 209 0.95 11.43 9.36
N TYR A 210 1.07 11.98 8.16
CA TYR A 210 0.84 13.40 7.90
C TYR A 210 -0.02 13.58 6.66
N ARG A 211 -0.78 14.67 6.66
CA ARG A 211 -1.28 15.27 5.42
C ARG A 211 -0.35 16.42 5.06
N VAL A 212 0.19 16.40 3.86
CA VAL A 212 1.13 17.41 3.36
C VAL A 212 0.48 18.16 2.22
N MET A 213 0.46 19.48 2.32
CA MET A 213 -0.21 20.34 1.36
C MET A 213 0.53 21.65 1.13
N MET A 214 0.32 22.25 -0.04
CA MET A 214 0.74 23.62 -0.31
C MET A 214 -0.25 24.58 0.35
N ALA A 215 0.21 25.36 1.33
CA ALA A 215 -0.55 26.42 1.99
C ALA A 215 0.02 27.77 1.55
N GLU A 216 -0.75 28.52 0.73
CA GLU A 216 -0.31 29.76 0.10
C GLU A 216 1.01 29.59 -0.70
N HIS A 217 2.15 29.86 -0.06
CA HIS A 217 3.50 29.85 -0.64
C HIS A 217 4.47 28.89 0.07
N GLU A 218 3.99 28.09 1.05
CA GLU A 218 4.82 27.16 1.81
C GLU A 218 4.20 25.77 1.94
N ILE A 219 5.05 24.79 2.25
CA ILE A 219 4.60 23.42 2.55
C ILE A 219 4.16 23.36 4.00
N ALA A 220 2.93 22.90 4.21
CA ALA A 220 2.38 22.61 5.53
C ALA A 220 2.27 21.09 5.73
N GLU A 221 2.78 20.62 6.88
CA GLU A 221 2.62 19.24 7.34
C GLU A 221 1.65 19.20 8.53
N ILE A 222 0.49 18.58 8.32
CA ILE A 222 -0.54 18.43 9.34
C ILE A 222 -0.44 16.99 9.88
N SER A 223 0.01 16.85 11.13
CA SER A 223 0.05 15.54 11.80
C SER A 223 -1.34 14.94 11.93
N LEU A 224 -1.47 13.66 11.59
CA LEU A 224 -2.69 12.90 11.74
C LEU A 224 -2.68 12.14 13.08
N PRO A 225 -3.82 12.04 13.80
CA PRO A 225 -3.91 11.22 15.01
C PRO A 225 -3.75 9.74 14.68
N VAL A 226 -2.73 9.10 15.26
CA VAL A 226 -2.41 7.68 15.04
C VAL A 226 -2.84 6.83 16.24
N LYS A 227 -3.61 5.78 15.97
CA LYS A 227 -3.97 4.77 16.98
C LYS A 227 -2.92 3.66 16.99
N TYR A 228 -2.20 3.54 18.09
CA TYR A 228 -1.29 2.41 18.31
C TYR A 228 -2.07 1.10 18.48
N LEU A 229 -1.62 0.03 17.83
CA LEU A 229 -2.36 -1.24 17.72
C LEU A 229 -2.05 -2.28 18.80
N GLY A 230 -1.00 -2.11 19.60
CA GLY A 230 -0.64 -3.11 20.62
C GLY A 230 0.58 -2.77 21.43
#